data_AF-A0A5E7DV58-F1
#
_entry.id   AF-A0A5E7DV58-F1
#
_cell.length_a   1.000
_cell.length_b   1.000
_cell.length_c   1.000
_cell.angle_alpha   90.00
_cell.angle_beta   90.00
_cell.angle_gamma   90.00
#
_symmetry.space_group_name_H-M   'P 1'
#
loop_
_entity.id
_entity.type
_entity.pdbx_description
1 polymer ?
#
loop_
_entity_poly.entity_id
_entity_poly.type
_entity_poly.pdbx_seq_one_letter_code
_entity_poly.pdbx_strand_id
1 'polypeptide(L)'
;MERYLSRQERSAGPESNAVLPPLSPAFITEDDAARYAHEWIGNKHDVEYGSVILRRLSDSRFFATKPIAGKSKSFNWLSILKRESNGDFAHPEGYRIVGNLHSHPEAFDYTKKLNPTWSDQQIKAFMSFYSVPDISFNYAERSTFASAYLSGPDGSLLKYKPSGTEAERQYVHWLDTSGPWESPHAHDGTLDGMFKKTASVGELSFLMSSEIWGGFVGTVSADWAPFETFESPKNQPACSPVFDDINAALDYAQLPGRRGSSIAQ
;
A
#
# COMPACT_ATOMS: atom_id res chain seq x y z
N MET A 1 7.46 18.63 -9.54
CA MET A 1 7.29 17.69 -8.42
C MET A 1 7.75 18.43 -7.18
N GLU A 2 6.88 18.63 -6.19
CA GLU A 2 7.29 19.28 -4.93
C GLU A 2 8.21 18.32 -4.17
N ARG A 3 9.36 18.83 -3.70
CA ARG A 3 10.33 18.05 -2.91
C ARG A 3 9.67 17.53 -1.63
N TYR A 4 9.87 16.26 -1.29
CA TYR A 4 9.41 15.74 0.00
C TYR A 4 10.14 16.42 1.17
N LEU A 5 9.39 16.75 2.23
CA LEU A 5 9.91 17.49 3.38
C LEU A 5 10.94 16.68 4.17
N SER A 6 12.04 17.33 4.56
CA SER A 6 13.04 16.78 5.48
C SER A 6 12.44 16.50 6.86
N ARG A 7 13.12 15.70 7.70
CA ARG A 7 12.69 15.44 9.08
C ARG A 7 12.43 16.72 9.88
N GLN A 8 13.29 17.72 9.75
CA GLN A 8 13.15 19.01 10.43
C GLN A 8 11.98 19.84 9.88
N GLU A 9 11.78 19.84 8.56
CA GLU A 9 10.63 20.52 7.95
C GLU A 9 9.30 19.86 8.37
N ARG A 10 9.28 18.53 8.54
CA ARG A 10 8.11 17.78 9.01
C ARG A 10 7.78 18.04 10.48
N SER A 11 8.78 18.20 11.35
CA SER A 11 8.55 18.48 12.78
C SER A 11 8.06 19.91 13.04
N ALA A 12 8.42 20.86 12.18
CA ALA A 12 7.94 22.24 12.23
C ALA A 12 6.56 22.44 11.55
N GLY A 13 5.92 21.36 11.09
CA GLY A 13 4.63 21.40 10.42
C GLY A 13 3.47 21.83 11.33
N PRO A 14 2.29 22.13 10.75
CA PRO A 14 1.13 22.57 11.51
C PRO A 14 0.68 21.53 12.54
N GLU A 15 0.11 22.00 13.66
CA GLU A 15 -0.50 21.12 14.65
C GLU A 15 -1.57 20.22 14.02
N SER A 16 -1.55 18.95 14.39
CA SER A 16 -2.46 17.94 13.86
C SER A 16 -3.66 17.74 14.80
N ASN A 17 -4.87 17.92 14.25
CA ASN A 17 -6.14 17.51 14.88
C ASN A 17 -6.44 16.02 14.65
N ALA A 18 -5.41 15.17 14.47
CA ALA A 18 -5.57 13.76 14.20
C ALA A 18 -6.42 13.07 15.28
N VAL A 19 -7.41 12.32 14.79
CA VAL A 19 -8.22 11.40 15.58
C VAL A 19 -8.08 10.03 14.96
N LEU A 20 -7.68 9.05 15.76
CA LEU A 20 -7.53 7.68 15.29
C LEU A 20 -8.93 7.13 14.93
N PRO A 21 -9.16 6.69 13.68
CA PRO A 21 -10.44 6.09 13.30
C PRO A 21 -10.72 4.80 14.08
N PRO A 22 -11.99 4.34 14.12
CA PRO A 22 -12.34 3.05 14.72
C PRO A 22 -11.49 1.92 14.16
N LEU A 23 -11.10 0.97 15.02
CA LEU A 23 -10.28 -0.16 14.61
C LEU A 23 -11.13 -1.31 14.07
N SER A 24 -10.52 -2.11 13.19
CA SER A 24 -11.04 -3.42 12.78
C SER A 24 -11.12 -4.37 13.98
N PRO A 25 -11.71 -5.56 13.80
CA PRO A 25 -11.41 -6.71 14.65
C PRO A 25 -9.91 -7.02 14.72
N ALA A 26 -9.51 -7.86 15.68
CA ALA A 26 -8.13 -8.29 15.86
C ALA A 26 -7.73 -9.37 14.84
N PHE A 27 -6.52 -9.30 14.30
CA PHE A 27 -5.96 -10.27 13.37
C PHE A 27 -4.64 -10.87 13.88
N ILE A 28 -4.32 -12.07 13.39
CA ILE A 28 -3.05 -12.76 13.68
C ILE A 28 -1.90 -12.16 12.87
N THR A 29 -2.16 -11.72 11.64
CA THR A 29 -1.14 -11.16 10.76
C THR A 29 -1.45 -9.72 10.36
N GLU A 30 -0.40 -8.96 10.05
CA GLU A 30 -0.49 -7.62 9.48
C GLU A 30 -1.25 -7.62 8.14
N ASP A 31 -0.97 -8.62 7.30
CA ASP A 31 -1.55 -8.75 5.97
C ASP A 31 -3.06 -8.99 6.02
N ASP A 32 -3.56 -9.75 7.00
CA ASP A 32 -5.01 -9.96 7.17
C ASP A 32 -5.72 -8.67 7.61
N ALA A 33 -5.09 -7.86 8.47
CA ALA A 33 -5.63 -6.54 8.82
C ALA A 33 -5.67 -5.60 7.60
N ALA A 34 -4.64 -5.63 6.75
CA ALA A 34 -4.60 -4.88 5.51
C ALA A 34 -5.67 -5.35 4.50
N ARG A 35 -5.87 -6.67 4.35
CA ARG A 35 -6.96 -7.24 3.54
C ARG A 35 -8.33 -6.77 4.02
N TYR A 36 -8.54 -6.74 5.33
CA TYR A 36 -9.80 -6.26 5.88
C TYR A 36 -10.04 -4.76 5.61
N ALA A 37 -8.99 -3.94 5.67
CA ALA A 37 -9.09 -2.53 5.27
C ALA A 37 -9.33 -2.35 3.75
N HIS A 38 -8.71 -3.19 2.92
CA HIS A 38 -8.98 -3.25 1.48
C HIS A 38 -10.45 -3.62 1.20
N GLU A 39 -11.02 -4.60 1.90
CA GLU A 39 -12.46 -4.94 1.82
C GLU A 39 -13.36 -3.77 2.23
N TRP A 40 -12.96 -2.98 3.24
CA TRP A 40 -13.70 -1.79 3.65
C TRP A 40 -13.74 -0.70 2.59
N ILE A 41 -12.66 -0.54 1.82
CA ILE A 41 -12.62 0.35 0.66
C ILE A 41 -13.53 -0.22 -0.43
N GLY A 42 -13.38 -1.52 -0.72
CA GLY A 42 -14.17 -2.20 -1.74
C GLY A 42 -14.05 -1.47 -3.08
N ASN A 43 -15.18 -1.20 -3.73
CA ASN A 43 -15.20 -0.48 -5.02
C ASN A 43 -15.17 1.05 -4.88
N LYS A 44 -14.87 1.60 -3.70
CA LYS A 44 -14.83 3.06 -3.49
C LYS A 44 -13.47 3.62 -3.87
N HIS A 45 -13.38 4.06 -5.12
CA HIS A 45 -12.19 4.66 -5.70
C HIS A 45 -12.51 6.06 -6.30
N ASP A 46 -13.40 6.82 -5.67
CA ASP A 46 -13.74 8.19 -6.07
C ASP A 46 -12.69 9.21 -5.62
N VAL A 47 -11.99 8.92 -4.53
CA VAL A 47 -10.87 9.65 -3.96
C VAL A 47 -9.83 8.67 -3.42
N GLU A 48 -8.69 9.17 -2.95
CA GLU A 48 -7.79 8.33 -2.15
C GLU A 48 -8.37 8.10 -0.76
N TYR A 49 -8.32 6.86 -0.29
CA TYR A 49 -8.64 6.49 1.08
C TYR A 49 -7.36 6.08 1.80
N GLY A 50 -7.26 6.39 3.09
CA GLY A 50 -6.10 6.06 3.91
C GLY A 50 -6.48 5.31 5.18
N SER A 51 -5.64 4.35 5.56
CA SER A 51 -5.73 3.54 6.77
C SER A 51 -4.32 3.26 7.33
N VAL A 52 -4.23 3.05 8.64
CA VAL A 52 -2.99 2.69 9.32
C VAL A 52 -3.12 1.28 9.88
N ILE A 53 -2.09 0.47 9.69
CA ILE A 53 -1.98 -0.87 10.27
C ILE A 53 -1.21 -0.78 11.58
N LEU A 54 -1.81 -1.30 12.64
CA LEU A 54 -1.36 -1.19 14.02
C LEU A 54 -1.15 -2.59 14.61
N ARG A 55 -0.10 -2.73 15.43
CA ARG A 55 0.11 -3.88 16.31
C ARG A 55 -0.13 -3.46 17.76
N ARG A 56 -1.08 -4.10 18.43
CA ARG A 56 -1.36 -3.86 19.85
C ARG A 56 -0.25 -4.43 20.72
N LEU A 57 0.20 -3.66 21.71
CA LEU A 57 1.35 -4.03 22.56
C LEU A 57 1.03 -5.14 23.56
N SER A 58 -0.21 -5.26 24.02
CA SER A 58 -0.59 -6.20 25.08
C SER A 58 -0.64 -7.66 24.63
N ASP A 59 -0.93 -7.91 23.35
CA ASP A 59 -1.17 -9.27 22.82
C ASP A 59 -0.62 -9.49 21.40
N SER A 60 0.09 -8.51 20.85
CA SER A 60 0.69 -8.55 19.51
C SER A 60 -0.30 -8.82 18.38
N ARG A 61 -1.60 -8.54 18.57
CA ARG A 61 -2.61 -8.63 17.50
C ARG A 61 -2.56 -7.42 16.58
N PHE A 62 -2.94 -7.64 15.34
CA PHE A 62 -2.94 -6.62 14.28
C PHE A 62 -4.35 -6.05 14.07
N PHE A 63 -4.39 -4.77 13.74
CA PHE A 63 -5.61 -4.00 13.52
C PHE A 63 -5.38 -3.05 12.35
N ALA A 64 -6.42 -2.77 11.59
CA ALA A 64 -6.43 -1.64 10.67
C ALA A 64 -7.38 -0.56 11.20
N THR A 65 -7.03 0.70 11.01
CA THR A 65 -8.01 1.78 11.21
C THR A 65 -9.04 1.75 10.09
N LYS A 66 -10.29 2.11 10.37
CA LYS A 66 -11.30 2.31 9.33
C LYS A 66 -10.79 3.33 8.30
N PRO A 67 -10.76 2.99 6.99
CA PRO A 67 -10.33 3.91 5.95
C PRO A 67 -11.13 5.21 5.98
N ILE A 68 -10.45 6.33 5.90
CA ILE A 68 -11.07 7.65 5.77
C ILE A 68 -10.73 8.27 4.43
N ALA A 69 -11.65 9.08 3.91
CA ALA A 69 -11.47 9.77 2.63
C ALA A 69 -10.42 10.88 2.74
N GLY A 70 -9.53 10.94 1.75
CA GLY A 70 -8.58 12.02 1.53
C GLY A 70 -9.07 12.99 0.47
N LYS A 71 -8.18 13.36 -0.45
CA LYS A 71 -8.49 14.18 -1.63
C LYS A 71 -8.42 13.32 -2.89
N SER A 72 -8.70 13.93 -4.03
CA SER A 72 -8.76 13.24 -5.32
C SER A 72 -7.47 12.51 -5.70
N LYS A 73 -6.28 12.97 -5.30
CA LYS A 73 -4.97 12.39 -5.67
C LYS A 73 -3.91 12.54 -4.58
N SER A 74 -4.37 12.64 -3.33
CA SER A 74 -3.46 12.73 -2.18
C SER A 74 -4.20 12.39 -0.89
N PHE A 75 -3.55 11.62 -0.03
CA PHE A 75 -3.99 11.39 1.34
C PHE A 75 -3.14 12.17 2.35
N ASN A 76 -3.79 12.87 3.29
CA ASN A 76 -3.09 13.57 4.37
C ASN A 76 -2.99 12.68 5.61
N TRP A 77 -1.84 12.05 5.82
CA TRP A 77 -1.58 11.20 7.00
C TRP A 77 -1.72 11.93 8.35
N LEU A 78 -1.58 13.26 8.38
CA LEU A 78 -1.82 14.07 9.58
C LEU A 78 -3.30 14.15 9.99
N SER A 79 -4.21 13.60 9.19
CA SER A 79 -5.63 13.43 9.56
C SER A 79 -5.85 12.23 10.48
N ILE A 80 -4.96 11.23 10.47
CA ILE A 80 -5.03 10.02 11.30
C ILE A 80 -3.97 10.03 12.40
N LEU A 81 -2.77 10.51 12.08
CA LEU A 81 -1.59 10.41 12.95
C LEU A 81 -1.04 11.80 13.30
N LYS A 82 -0.52 11.91 14.52
CA LYS A 82 0.27 13.07 14.95
C LYS A 82 1.73 12.84 14.61
N ARG A 83 2.55 13.89 14.59
CA ARG A 83 4.01 13.78 14.55
C ARG A 83 4.61 14.05 15.92
N GLU A 84 5.71 13.38 16.21
CA GLU A 84 6.59 13.70 17.34
C GLU A 84 7.55 14.84 16.96
N SER A 85 8.25 15.38 17.96
CA SER A 85 9.24 16.46 17.75
C SER A 85 10.43 16.04 16.87
N ASN A 86 10.70 14.73 16.75
CA ASN A 86 11.71 14.16 15.86
C ASN A 86 11.26 14.11 14.37
N GLY A 87 10.00 14.48 14.09
CA GLY A 87 9.40 14.49 12.76
C GLY A 87 8.74 13.17 12.34
N ASP A 88 8.92 12.07 13.07
CA ASP A 88 8.29 10.78 12.77
C ASP A 88 6.83 10.76 13.25
N PHE A 89 6.02 9.86 12.71
CA PHE A 89 4.63 9.71 13.17
C PHE A 89 4.59 9.08 14.57
N ALA A 90 3.83 9.72 15.46
CA ALA A 90 3.62 9.26 16.81
C ALA A 90 2.79 7.97 16.81
N HIS A 91 3.27 6.97 17.54
CA HIS A 91 2.49 5.75 17.75
C HIS A 91 1.28 6.02 18.66
N PRO A 92 0.07 5.53 18.31
CA PRO A 92 -1.08 5.62 19.21
C PRO A 92 -0.85 4.88 20.53
N GLU A 93 -1.46 5.36 21.61
CA GLU A 93 -1.35 4.77 22.94
C GLU A 93 -1.72 3.28 22.93
N GLY A 94 -0.83 2.41 23.44
CA GLY A 94 -1.03 0.95 23.47
C GLY A 94 -0.77 0.23 22.14
N TYR A 95 -0.39 0.94 21.08
CA TYR A 95 -0.13 0.38 19.75
C TYR A 95 1.25 0.76 19.21
N ARG A 96 1.71 -0.01 18.23
CA ARG A 96 2.79 0.36 17.31
C ARG A 96 2.21 0.46 15.91
N ILE A 97 2.66 1.46 15.18
CA ILE A 97 2.43 1.55 13.74
C ILE A 97 3.36 0.51 13.10
N VAL A 98 2.81 -0.32 12.22
CA VAL A 98 3.58 -1.33 11.47
C VAL A 98 3.46 -1.13 9.97
N GLY A 99 2.38 -0.51 9.51
CA GLY A 99 2.23 -0.17 8.11
C GLY A 99 1.18 0.88 7.84
N ASN A 100 1.12 1.29 6.58
CA ASN A 100 0.10 2.18 6.04
C ASN A 100 -0.63 1.48 4.90
N LEU A 101 -1.89 1.84 4.66
CA LEU A 101 -2.63 1.43 3.48
C LEU A 101 -3.26 2.67 2.85
N HIS A 102 -3.04 2.86 1.55
CA HIS A 102 -3.80 3.84 0.78
C HIS A 102 -4.44 3.21 -0.46
N SER A 103 -5.44 3.89 -1.03
CA SER A 103 -6.00 3.55 -2.34
C SER A 103 -5.73 4.65 -3.35
N HIS A 104 -5.78 4.27 -4.63
CA HIS A 104 -5.83 5.23 -5.72
C HIS A 104 -7.26 5.43 -6.23
N PRO A 105 -7.59 6.62 -6.73
CA PRO A 105 -8.85 6.85 -7.42
C PRO A 105 -8.89 6.09 -8.77
N GLU A 106 -10.07 5.69 -9.20
CA GLU A 106 -10.31 5.16 -10.53
C GLU A 106 -10.50 6.34 -11.51
N ALA A 107 -9.38 6.84 -12.02
CA ALA A 107 -9.35 8.00 -12.92
C ALA A 107 -9.00 7.62 -14.37
N PHE A 108 -9.57 6.53 -14.89
CA PHE A 108 -9.16 5.92 -16.17
C PHE A 108 -9.12 6.91 -17.33
N ASP A 109 -10.24 7.59 -17.63
CA ASP A 109 -10.35 8.50 -18.77
C ASP A 109 -9.38 9.67 -18.67
N TYR A 110 -9.20 10.20 -17.45
CA TYR A 110 -8.26 11.28 -17.18
C TYR A 110 -6.82 10.82 -17.43
N THR A 111 -6.45 9.65 -16.91
CA THR A 111 -5.10 9.08 -17.06
C THR A 111 -4.80 8.73 -18.52
N LYS A 112 -5.79 8.17 -19.24
CA LYS A 112 -5.68 7.86 -20.68
C LYS A 112 -5.47 9.12 -21.52
N LYS A 113 -6.19 10.19 -21.20
CA LYS A 113 -6.03 11.48 -21.90
C LYS A 113 -4.63 12.06 -21.75
N LEU A 114 -4.00 11.89 -20.58
CA LEU A 114 -2.63 12.34 -20.34
C LEU A 114 -1.57 11.43 -20.97
N ASN A 115 -1.90 10.15 -21.17
CA ASN A 115 -0.97 9.14 -21.70
C ASN A 115 -1.58 8.45 -22.93
N PRO A 116 -1.77 9.16 -24.06
CA PRO A 116 -2.52 8.67 -25.21
C PRO A 116 -1.87 7.47 -25.90
N THR A 117 -0.57 7.26 -25.69
CA THR A 117 0.20 6.15 -26.28
C THR A 117 0.14 4.87 -25.44
N TRP A 118 -0.31 4.94 -24.19
CA TRP A 118 -0.40 3.76 -23.32
C TRP A 118 -1.63 2.92 -23.67
N SER A 119 -1.50 1.60 -23.59
CA SER A 119 -2.63 0.68 -23.71
C SER A 119 -3.56 0.79 -22.50
N ASP A 120 -4.79 0.29 -22.62
CA ASP A 120 -5.74 0.31 -21.50
C ASP A 120 -5.23 -0.53 -20.31
N GLN A 121 -4.50 -1.61 -20.59
CA GLN A 121 -3.82 -2.42 -19.57
C GLN A 121 -2.76 -1.60 -18.83
N GLN A 122 -1.92 -0.84 -19.54
CA GLN A 122 -0.93 0.03 -18.94
C GLN A 122 -1.55 1.13 -18.07
N ILE A 123 -2.66 1.72 -18.52
CA ILE A 123 -3.40 2.73 -17.74
C ILE A 123 -3.92 2.14 -16.43
N LYS A 124 -4.56 0.97 -16.48
CA LYS A 124 -5.08 0.30 -15.27
C LYS A 124 -3.95 -0.09 -14.33
N ALA A 125 -2.87 -0.65 -14.86
CA ALA A 125 -1.69 -1.03 -14.07
C ALA A 125 -1.02 0.17 -13.39
N PHE A 126 -0.88 1.28 -14.11
CA PHE A 126 -0.35 2.52 -13.54
C PHE A 126 -1.22 3.03 -12.38
N MET A 127 -2.55 2.98 -12.51
CA MET A 127 -3.46 3.38 -11.42
C MET A 127 -3.43 2.40 -10.24
N SER A 128 -3.09 1.13 -10.47
CA SER A 128 -3.00 0.09 -9.44
C SER A 128 -1.59 -0.16 -8.91
N PHE A 129 -0.63 0.71 -9.23
CA PHE A 129 0.75 0.62 -8.75
C PHE A 129 1.17 1.92 -8.04
N TYR A 130 2.24 1.86 -7.24
CA TYR A 130 2.77 3.02 -6.52
C TYR A 130 3.19 4.13 -7.48
N SER A 131 2.63 5.32 -7.27
CA SER A 131 3.05 6.54 -7.96
C SER A 131 4.41 7.01 -7.46
N VAL A 132 5.05 7.93 -8.20
CA VAL A 132 6.33 8.53 -7.75
C VAL A 132 6.22 9.16 -6.35
N PRO A 133 5.20 9.98 -6.05
CA PRO A 133 4.98 10.48 -4.68
C PRO A 133 4.88 9.38 -3.63
N ASP A 134 4.25 8.24 -3.94
CA ASP A 134 4.14 7.12 -3.00
C ASP A 134 5.48 6.48 -2.71
N ILE A 135 6.29 6.24 -3.75
CA ILE A 135 7.63 5.65 -3.61
C ILE A 135 8.49 6.54 -2.71
N SER A 136 8.50 7.85 -2.98
CA SER A 136 9.25 8.82 -2.17
C SER A 136 8.73 8.91 -0.73
N PHE A 137 7.41 8.94 -0.53
CA PHE A 137 6.78 8.95 0.79
C PHE A 137 7.12 7.69 1.59
N ASN A 138 6.94 6.51 0.99
CA ASN A 138 7.18 5.22 1.61
C ASN A 138 8.63 5.09 2.05
N TYR A 139 9.57 5.52 1.20
CA TYR A 139 10.98 5.55 1.56
C TYR A 139 11.27 6.55 2.69
N ALA A 140 10.71 7.75 2.64
CA ALA A 140 10.96 8.79 3.64
C ALA A 140 10.41 8.43 5.03
N GLU A 141 9.25 7.78 5.09
CA GLU A 141 8.54 7.38 6.31
C GLU A 141 8.80 5.92 6.74
N ARG A 142 9.72 5.22 6.06
CA ARG A 142 10.02 3.78 6.28
C ARG A 142 10.38 3.39 7.71
N SER A 143 10.85 4.35 8.53
CA SER A 143 11.15 4.09 9.94
C SER A 143 9.89 3.89 10.79
N THR A 144 8.75 4.43 10.34
CA THR A 144 7.45 4.30 11.02
C THR A 144 6.52 3.33 10.29
N PHE A 145 6.49 3.40 8.96
CA PHE A 145 5.75 2.45 8.13
C PHE A 145 6.69 1.40 7.55
N ALA A 146 6.79 0.25 8.23
CA ALA A 146 7.62 -0.85 7.77
C ALA A 146 7.04 -1.53 6.51
N SER A 147 5.71 -1.54 6.39
CA SER A 147 4.98 -1.93 5.18
C SER A 147 4.12 -0.78 4.64
N ALA A 148 4.12 -0.59 3.33
CA ALA A 148 3.14 0.21 2.62
C ALA A 148 2.23 -0.72 1.84
N TYR A 149 0.92 -0.55 1.96
CA TYR A 149 -0.08 -1.32 1.23
C TYR A 149 -0.80 -0.41 0.24
N LEU A 150 -1.03 -0.89 -0.98
CA LEU A 150 -1.79 -0.18 -1.99
C LEU A 150 -3.01 -0.99 -2.40
N SER A 151 -4.19 -0.41 -2.17
CA SER A 151 -5.49 -0.90 -2.64
C SER A 151 -5.75 -0.35 -4.04
N GLY A 152 -5.52 -1.18 -5.07
CA GLY A 152 -5.72 -0.81 -6.46
C GLY A 152 -7.20 -0.82 -6.88
N PRO A 153 -7.63 0.08 -7.78
CA PRO A 153 -9.00 0.11 -8.31
C PRO A 153 -9.38 -1.13 -9.13
N ASP A 154 -8.40 -1.93 -9.55
CA ASP A 154 -8.60 -3.23 -10.21
C ASP A 154 -8.84 -4.39 -9.23
N GLY A 155 -8.96 -4.11 -7.93
CA GLY A 155 -9.12 -5.12 -6.88
C GLY A 155 -7.81 -5.77 -6.43
N SER A 156 -6.66 -5.29 -6.92
CA SER A 156 -5.36 -5.74 -6.42
C SER A 156 -5.05 -5.13 -5.04
N LEU A 157 -4.29 -5.88 -4.24
CA LEU A 157 -3.74 -5.42 -2.98
C LEU A 157 -2.24 -5.69 -3.00
N LEU A 158 -1.45 -4.64 -3.16
CA LEU A 158 0.00 -4.71 -3.18
C LEU A 158 0.56 -4.40 -1.78
N LYS A 159 1.72 -4.96 -1.47
CA LYS A 159 2.54 -4.64 -0.31
C LYS A 159 3.93 -4.28 -0.79
N TYR A 160 4.46 -3.16 -0.32
CA TYR A 160 5.84 -2.74 -0.52
C TYR A 160 6.52 -2.56 0.83
N LYS A 161 7.68 -3.17 1.02
CA LYS A 161 8.55 -2.90 2.17
C LYS A 161 9.80 -2.17 1.68
N PRO A 162 9.97 -0.89 2.05
CA PRO A 162 11.19 -0.17 1.76
C PRO A 162 12.39 -0.88 2.39
N SER A 163 13.47 -1.08 1.62
CA SER A 163 14.67 -1.79 2.09
C SER A 163 15.60 -0.90 2.91
N GLY A 164 15.55 0.42 2.69
CA GLY A 164 16.50 1.38 3.24
C GLY A 164 17.92 1.21 2.68
N THR A 165 18.12 0.45 1.61
CA THR A 165 19.44 0.24 0.99
C THR A 165 19.91 1.48 0.24
N GLU A 166 21.22 1.55 -0.07
CA GLU A 166 21.77 2.64 -0.89
C GLU A 166 21.12 2.69 -2.28
N ALA A 167 20.88 1.53 -2.90
CA ALA A 167 20.23 1.43 -4.21
C ALA A 167 18.83 2.06 -4.20
N GLU A 168 18.04 1.82 -3.16
CA GLU A 168 16.72 2.43 -3.01
C GLU A 168 16.81 3.94 -2.79
N ARG A 169 17.70 4.43 -1.91
CA ARG A 169 17.80 5.90 -1.71
C ARG A 169 18.21 6.61 -2.98
N GLN A 170 19.13 6.04 -3.75
CA GLN A 170 19.58 6.66 -4.99
C GLN A 170 18.50 6.64 -6.08
N TYR A 171 17.67 5.59 -6.12
CA TYR A 171 16.50 5.57 -7.01
C TYR A 171 15.47 6.63 -6.60
N VAL A 172 15.15 6.75 -5.31
CA VAL A 172 14.24 7.78 -4.78
C VAL A 172 14.80 9.17 -5.03
N HIS A 173 16.10 9.39 -4.82
CA HIS A 173 16.76 10.65 -5.12
C HIS A 173 16.65 11.01 -6.61
N TRP A 174 16.87 10.03 -7.49
CA TRP A 174 16.72 10.21 -8.93
C TRP A 174 15.27 10.58 -9.31
N LEU A 175 14.27 9.94 -8.71
CA LEU A 175 12.85 10.29 -8.89
C LEU A 175 12.56 11.73 -8.43
N ASP A 176 12.95 12.07 -7.20
CA ASP A 176 12.68 13.37 -6.57
C ASP A 176 13.34 14.55 -7.29
N THR A 177 14.50 14.31 -7.90
CA THR A 177 15.26 15.34 -8.61
C THR A 177 15.04 15.34 -10.12
N SER A 178 14.23 14.41 -10.64
CA SER A 178 14.10 14.17 -12.08
C SER A 178 15.49 14.01 -12.73
N GLY A 179 16.30 13.13 -12.14
CA GLY A 179 17.70 12.95 -12.52
C GLY A 179 17.88 12.48 -13.97
N PRO A 180 19.13 12.56 -14.50
CA PRO A 180 19.44 12.16 -15.86
C PRO A 180 19.17 10.66 -16.09
N TRP A 181 18.71 10.29 -17.29
CA TRP A 181 18.42 8.90 -17.66
C TRP A 181 19.68 8.03 -17.79
N GLU A 182 20.84 8.65 -17.96
CA GLU A 182 22.15 8.00 -17.97
C GLU A 182 22.59 7.53 -16.57
N SER A 183 21.85 7.94 -15.52
CA SER A 183 22.10 7.50 -14.15
C SER A 183 21.93 5.98 -14.03
N PRO A 184 22.85 5.25 -13.34
CA PRO A 184 22.68 3.83 -13.07
C PRO A 184 21.48 3.55 -12.13
N HIS A 185 20.92 4.60 -11.53
CA HIS A 185 19.78 4.52 -10.64
C HIS A 185 18.44 4.72 -11.36
N ALA A 186 18.44 5.19 -12.61
CA ALA A 186 17.22 5.32 -13.40
C ALA A 186 16.55 3.95 -13.67
N HIS A 187 15.25 4.00 -14.01
CA HIS A 187 14.61 2.92 -14.78
C HIS A 187 14.81 3.16 -16.28
N ASP A 188 14.34 2.27 -17.15
CA ASP A 188 14.59 2.30 -18.60
C ASP A 188 13.68 3.29 -19.39
N GLY A 189 12.95 4.16 -18.70
CA GLY A 189 11.98 5.09 -19.32
C GLY A 189 10.61 4.49 -19.64
N THR A 190 10.41 3.18 -19.48
CA THR A 190 9.12 2.52 -19.66
C THR A 190 8.36 2.39 -18.35
N LEU A 191 7.04 2.18 -18.44
CA LEU A 191 6.18 1.91 -17.29
C LEU A 191 6.58 0.60 -16.60
N ASP A 192 6.83 -0.45 -17.39
CA ASP A 192 7.28 -1.76 -16.92
C ASP A 192 8.62 -1.67 -16.20
N GLY A 193 9.55 -0.88 -16.75
CA GLY A 193 10.84 -0.62 -16.13
C GLY A 193 10.71 0.10 -14.80
N MET A 194 9.75 1.02 -14.65
CA MET A 194 9.45 1.66 -13.35
C MET A 194 8.96 0.63 -12.33
N PHE A 195 8.08 -0.29 -12.73
CA PHE A 195 7.58 -1.36 -11.86
C PHE A 195 8.70 -2.30 -11.42
N LYS A 196 9.49 -2.79 -12.38
CA LYS A 196 10.65 -3.65 -12.13
C LYS A 196 11.70 -2.96 -11.26
N LYS A 197 11.98 -1.67 -11.52
CA LYS A 197 12.96 -0.91 -10.73
C LYS A 197 12.50 -0.78 -9.28
N THR A 198 11.24 -0.41 -9.06
CA THR A 198 10.64 -0.31 -7.72
C THR A 198 10.72 -1.65 -6.98
N ALA A 199 10.33 -2.74 -7.64
CA ALA A 199 10.45 -4.10 -7.12
C ALA A 199 11.90 -4.51 -6.80
N SER A 200 12.88 -4.07 -7.59
CA SER A 200 14.29 -4.45 -7.41
C SER A 200 14.99 -3.77 -6.24
N VAL A 201 14.51 -2.61 -5.79
CA VAL A 201 15.13 -1.81 -4.72
C VAL A 201 14.43 -1.96 -3.36
N GLY A 202 13.30 -2.66 -3.31
CA GLY A 202 12.56 -3.01 -2.10
C GLY A 202 12.03 -4.42 -2.16
N GLU A 203 11.06 -4.76 -1.30
CA GLU A 203 10.33 -6.03 -1.38
C GLU A 203 8.90 -5.73 -1.81
N LEU A 204 8.53 -6.11 -3.03
CA LEU A 204 7.18 -5.99 -3.56
C LEU A 204 6.45 -7.33 -3.46
N SER A 205 5.21 -7.32 -2.99
CA SER A 205 4.35 -8.49 -2.94
C SER A 205 2.94 -8.17 -3.42
N PHE A 206 2.30 -9.14 -4.07
CA PHE A 206 0.87 -9.13 -4.36
C PHE A 206 0.17 -9.97 -3.29
N LEU A 207 -0.63 -9.35 -2.44
CA LEU A 207 -1.51 -10.06 -1.50
C LEU A 207 -2.81 -10.49 -2.18
N MET A 208 -3.33 -9.63 -3.06
CA MET A 208 -4.41 -9.94 -3.99
C MET A 208 -3.98 -9.45 -5.37
N SER A 209 -4.21 -10.27 -6.37
CA SER A 209 -3.85 -9.98 -7.75
C SER A 209 -5.08 -9.66 -8.59
N SER A 210 -4.86 -9.09 -9.76
CA SER A 210 -5.87 -8.92 -10.80
C SER A 210 -5.40 -9.60 -12.08
N GLU A 211 -6.28 -9.71 -13.07
CA GLU A 211 -5.92 -10.22 -14.40
C GLU A 211 -4.80 -9.40 -15.05
N ILE A 212 -4.73 -8.10 -14.75
CA ILE A 212 -3.69 -7.20 -15.25
C ILE A 212 -2.30 -7.65 -14.78
N TRP A 213 -2.21 -8.18 -13.56
CA TRP A 213 -0.96 -8.64 -12.95
C TRP A 213 -0.70 -10.13 -13.18
N GLY A 214 -1.40 -10.75 -14.14
CA GLY A 214 -1.22 -12.17 -14.47
C GLY A 214 -1.70 -13.13 -13.39
N GLY A 215 -2.50 -12.65 -12.43
CA GLY A 215 -3.03 -13.45 -11.32
C GLY A 215 -2.01 -13.85 -10.24
N PHE A 216 -0.77 -13.33 -10.31
CA PHE A 216 0.28 -13.68 -9.38
C PHE A 216 0.01 -13.16 -7.96
N VAL A 217 0.14 -14.03 -6.95
CA VAL A 217 0.07 -13.70 -5.52
C VAL A 217 1.35 -14.20 -4.85
N GLY A 218 2.00 -13.34 -4.07
CA GLY A 218 3.26 -13.62 -3.39
C GLY A 218 4.27 -12.49 -3.52
N THR A 219 5.47 -12.67 -2.96
CA THR A 219 6.59 -11.73 -3.13
C THR A 219 7.19 -11.93 -4.52
N VAL A 220 7.35 -10.83 -5.26
CA VAL A 220 7.92 -10.86 -6.61
C VAL A 220 9.40 -11.26 -6.55
N SER A 221 9.81 -12.15 -7.44
CA SER A 221 11.22 -12.51 -7.63
C SER A 221 11.88 -11.60 -8.67
N ALA A 222 13.19 -11.76 -8.87
CA ALA A 222 13.92 -11.03 -9.92
C ALA A 222 13.42 -11.36 -11.34
N ASP A 223 12.83 -12.54 -11.53
CA ASP A 223 12.33 -13.03 -12.82
C ASP A 223 10.87 -12.60 -13.10
N TRP A 224 10.26 -11.86 -12.18
CA TRP A 224 8.91 -11.34 -12.36
C TRP A 224 8.85 -10.31 -13.50
N ALA A 225 7.86 -10.48 -14.38
CA ALA A 225 7.53 -9.54 -15.43
C ALA A 225 6.10 -8.99 -15.22
N PRO A 226 5.89 -7.66 -15.30
CA PRO A 226 4.55 -7.10 -15.37
C PRO A 226 3.74 -7.74 -16.51
N PHE A 227 2.43 -7.89 -16.32
CA PHE A 227 1.47 -8.39 -17.32
C PHE A 227 1.58 -9.87 -17.70
N GLU A 228 2.61 -10.59 -17.24
CA GLU A 228 2.79 -12.00 -17.54
C GLU A 228 2.19 -12.88 -16.42
N THR A 229 1.64 -14.03 -16.82
CA THR A 229 1.22 -15.05 -15.85
C THR A 229 2.45 -15.65 -15.18
N PHE A 230 2.42 -15.76 -13.85
CA PHE A 230 3.52 -16.30 -13.08
C PHE A 230 3.01 -17.29 -12.03
N GLU A 231 3.71 -18.40 -11.84
CA GLU A 231 3.32 -19.38 -10.83
C GLU A 231 3.41 -18.77 -9.44
N SER A 232 2.27 -18.73 -8.75
CA SER A 232 2.22 -18.25 -7.38
C SER A 232 2.84 -19.30 -6.45
N PRO A 233 3.71 -18.91 -5.50
CA PRO A 233 4.08 -19.81 -4.42
C PRO A 233 2.83 -20.26 -3.64
N LYS A 234 2.94 -21.38 -2.91
CA LYS A 234 1.90 -21.78 -1.96
C LYS A 234 1.79 -20.72 -0.87
N ASN A 235 0.80 -19.83 -1.01
CA ASN A 235 0.55 -18.77 -0.06
C ASN A 235 -0.26 -19.27 1.14
N GLN A 236 -0.05 -18.65 2.29
CA GLN A 236 -0.93 -18.86 3.42
C GLN A 236 -2.32 -18.33 3.09
N PRO A 237 -3.40 -19.06 3.42
CA PRO A 237 -4.75 -18.56 3.22
C PRO A 237 -4.98 -17.32 4.10
N ALA A 238 -5.77 -16.38 3.59
CA ALA A 238 -6.23 -15.24 4.39
C ALA A 238 -7.02 -15.76 5.60
N CYS A 239 -6.68 -15.26 6.78
CA CYS A 239 -7.33 -15.69 8.02
C CYS A 239 -8.48 -14.74 8.38
N SER A 240 -9.49 -15.28 9.06
CA SER A 240 -10.53 -14.47 9.68
C SER A 240 -9.96 -13.65 10.86
N PRO A 241 -10.73 -12.69 11.40
CA PRO A 241 -10.45 -12.15 12.71
C PRO A 241 -10.31 -13.23 13.78
N VAL A 242 -9.67 -12.84 14.88
CA VAL A 242 -9.62 -13.60 16.12
C VAL A 242 -10.92 -13.38 16.88
N PHE A 243 -11.54 -14.48 17.29
CA PHE A 243 -12.74 -14.49 18.11
C PHE A 243 -12.43 -15.21 19.43
N ASP A 244 -12.91 -14.65 20.54
CA ASP A 244 -12.81 -15.28 21.86
C ASP A 244 -13.96 -16.28 22.11
N ASP A 245 -14.93 -16.33 21.19
CA ASP A 245 -16.12 -17.18 21.26
C ASP A 245 -16.35 -17.93 19.93
N ILE A 246 -16.72 -19.22 20.03
CA ILE A 246 -16.93 -20.07 18.87
C ILE A 246 -18.17 -19.66 18.06
N ASN A 247 -19.23 -19.17 18.71
CA ASN A 247 -20.43 -18.76 17.99
C ASN A 247 -20.16 -17.49 17.18
N ALA A 248 -19.42 -16.53 17.75
CA ALA A 248 -18.97 -15.35 17.02
C ALA A 248 -18.13 -15.71 15.78
N ALA A 249 -17.27 -16.72 15.87
CA ALA A 249 -16.51 -17.22 14.73
C ALA A 249 -17.42 -17.87 13.66
N LEU A 250 -18.41 -18.65 14.09
CA LEU A 250 -19.37 -19.30 13.19
C LEU A 250 -20.27 -18.27 12.50
N ASP A 251 -20.79 -17.29 13.24
CA ASP A 251 -21.61 -16.20 12.70
C ASP A 251 -20.83 -15.41 11.65
N TYR A 252 -19.56 -15.12 11.94
CA TYR A 252 -18.68 -14.45 10.98
C TYR A 252 -18.46 -15.27 9.71
N ALA A 253 -18.25 -16.59 9.85
CA ALA A 253 -18.05 -17.50 8.72
C ALA A 253 -19.31 -17.67 7.84
N GLN A 254 -20.49 -17.37 8.38
CA GLN A 254 -21.77 -17.45 7.66
C GLN A 254 -22.15 -16.15 6.93
N LEU A 255 -21.40 -15.06 7.10
CA LEU A 255 -21.67 -13.80 6.41
C LEU A 255 -21.58 -13.97 4.88
N PRO A 256 -22.63 -13.58 4.12
CA PRO A 256 -22.61 -13.63 2.65
C PRO A 256 -21.47 -12.76 2.09
N GLY A 257 -20.72 -13.29 1.11
CA GLY A 257 -19.67 -12.55 0.40
C GLY A 257 -18.23 -12.81 0.85
N ARG A 258 -17.99 -13.63 1.88
CA ARG A 258 -16.63 -13.96 2.37
C ARG A 258 -16.12 -15.36 2.04
N ARG A 259 -16.91 -16.18 1.35
CA ARG A 259 -16.38 -17.31 0.56
C ARG A 259 -15.71 -16.72 -0.68
N GLY A 260 -14.55 -16.08 -0.50
CA GLY A 260 -13.68 -15.72 -1.61
C GLY A 260 -13.38 -16.99 -2.41
N SER A 261 -13.54 -16.87 -3.72
CA SER A 261 -13.35 -17.88 -4.75
C SER A 261 -12.05 -18.67 -4.58
N SER A 262 -12.06 -19.69 -3.73
CA SER A 262 -11.20 -20.83 -3.89
C SER A 262 -11.82 -21.68 -4.99
N ILE A 263 -11.01 -22.00 -6.00
CA ILE A 263 -11.30 -22.84 -7.16
C ILE A 263 -11.89 -22.07 -8.35
N ALA A 264 -11.01 -21.50 -9.18
CA ALA A 264 -11.18 -21.69 -10.62
C ALA A 264 -10.35 -22.92 -10.99
N GLN A 265 -11.02 -23.92 -11.54
CA GLN A 265 -10.40 -25.09 -12.19
C GLN A 265 -9.73 -24.67 -13.49
#